data_AF-Q3KTF4-F1
#
_entry.id   AF-Q3KTF4-F1
#
_cell.length_a   1.000
_cell.length_b   1.000
_cell.length_c   1.000
_cell.angle_alpha   90.00
_cell.angle_beta   90.00
_cell.angle_gamma   90.00
#
_symmetry.space_group_name_H-M   'P 1'
#
loop_
_entity.id
_entity.type
_entity.pdbx_description
1 polymer ?
#
loop_
_entity_poly.entity_id
_entity_poly.type
_entity_poly.pdbx_seq_one_letter_code
_entity_poly.pdbx_strand_id
1 'polypeptide(L)' 'MYEHTNAVSCIQLSKDNKSCVSASADSTCIVWCLETFRRKQIIFSNTLFRCICYHPTECQVIASGTN' A
#
# COMPACT_ATOMS: atom_id res chain seq x y z
N MET A 1 17.71 0.17 2.68
CA MET A 1 16.26 0.43 2.72
C MET A 1 15.57 -0.81 2.19
N TYR A 2 15.22 -1.74 3.09
CA TYR A 2 14.45 -2.95 2.79
C TYR A 2 13.21 -2.91 3.68
N GLU A 3 12.27 -2.02 3.36
CA GLU A 3 11.02 -1.91 4.12
C GLU A 3 10.12 -3.11 3.80
N HIS A 4 10.08 -3.51 2.52
CA HIS A 4 9.45 -4.75 2.10
C HIS A 4 10.45 -5.89 2.15
N THR A 5 10.09 -6.96 2.85
CA THR A 5 10.92 -8.18 2.98
C THR A 5 10.61 -9.20 1.90
N ASN A 6 9.59 -8.95 1.08
CA ASN A 6 9.13 -9.83 0.01
C ASN A 6 8.73 -9.01 -1.24
N ALA A 7 8.30 -9.68 -2.31
CA ALA A 7 7.90 -9.06 -3.55
C ALA A 7 6.69 -8.12 -3.35
N VAL A 8 6.84 -6.88 -3.83
CA VAL A 8 5.75 -5.91 -3.93
C VAL A 8 4.83 -6.38 -5.05
N SER A 9 3.59 -6.70 -4.71
CA SER A 9 2.60 -7.22 -5.66
C SER A 9 1.89 -6.10 -6.41
N CYS A 10 1.69 -4.96 -5.77
CA CYS A 10 0.94 -3.85 -6.34
C CYS A 10 1.40 -2.51 -5.76
N ILE A 11 1.39 -1.47 -6.60
CA ILE A 11 1.61 -0.08 -6.17
C ILE A 11 0.51 0.74 -6.82
N GLN A 12 -0.13 1.62 -6.04
CA GLN A 12 -1.10 2.53 -6.57
C GLN A 12 -0.88 3.95 -6.08
N LEU A 13 -1.10 4.90 -6.99
CA LEU A 13 -1.07 6.32 -6.71
C LEU A 13 -2.49 6.81 -6.36
N SER A 14 -2.55 7.72 -5.40
CA SER A 14 -3.73 8.54 -5.16
C SER A 14 -3.96 9.46 -6.36
N LYS A 15 -5.22 9.78 -6.64
CA LYS A 15 -5.65 10.66 -7.73
C LYS A 15 -5.02 12.06 -7.63
N ASP A 16 -4.78 12.52 -6.40
CA ASP A 16 -4.13 13.80 -6.12
C ASP A 16 -2.60 13.76 -6.26
N ASN A 17 -1.99 12.60 -6.58
CA ASN A 17 -0.54 12.39 -6.67
C ASN A 17 0.27 12.78 -5.41
N LYS A 18 -0.40 13.00 -4.27
CA LYS A 18 0.24 13.34 -3.00
C LYS A 18 0.63 12.12 -2.17
N SER A 19 -0.04 11.00 -2.41
CA SER A 19 0.16 9.77 -1.65
C SER A 19 0.28 8.58 -2.60
N CYS A 20 1.01 7.56 -2.18
CA CYS A 20 1.00 6.26 -2.86
C CYS A 20 0.88 5.14 -1.83
N VAL A 21 0.41 3.98 -2.28
CA VAL A 21 0.32 2.78 -1.46
C VAL A 21 1.04 1.67 -2.16
N SER A 22 1.85 0.92 -1.40
CA SER A 22 2.47 -0.33 -1.85
C SER A 22 1.91 -1.50 -1.06
N ALA A 23 1.50 -2.55 -1.77
CA ALA A 23 1.10 -3.84 -1.23
C ALA A 23 2.21 -4.85 -1.46
N SER A 24 2.52 -5.66 -0.46
CA SER A 24 3.55 -6.67 -0.57
C SER A 24 3.10 -8.03 -0.05
N ALA A 25 3.74 -9.07 -0.57
CA ALA A 25 3.60 -10.45 -0.11
C ALA A 25 4.34 -10.71 1.22
N ASP A 26 4.86 -9.66 1.87
CA ASP A 26 5.42 -9.71 3.23
C ASP A 26 4.36 -9.50 4.32
N SER A 27 3.08 -9.57 3.96
CA SER A 27 1.96 -9.33 4.89
C SER A 27 1.84 -7.87 5.35
N THR A 28 2.43 -6.94 4.59
CA THR A 28 2.35 -5.50 4.87
C THR A 28 1.85 -4.70 3.67
N CYS A 29 1.14 -3.61 3.98
CA CYS A 29 0.84 -2.53 3.05
C CYS A 29 1.36 -1.22 3.63
N ILE A 30 2.05 -0.43 2.83
CA ILE A 30 2.64 0.83 3.28
C ILE A 30 2.02 1.98 2.50
N VAL A 31 1.53 2.97 3.23
CA VAL A 31 1.07 4.24 2.69
C VAL A 31 2.22 5.24 2.78
N TRP A 32 2.58 5.83 1.65
CA TRP A 32 3.65 6.80 1.50
C TRP A 32 3.08 8.18 1.17
N CYS A 33 3.72 9.20 1.72
CA CYS A 33 3.54 10.58 1.30
C CYS A 33 4.60 10.91 0.25
N LEU A 34 4.18 11.27 -0.96
CA LEU A 34 5.10 11.63 -2.04
C LEU A 34 5.66 13.05 -1.89
N GLU A 35 4.93 13.95 -1.21
CA GLU A 35 5.41 15.32 -0.96
C GLU A 35 6.61 15.34 0.00
N THR A 36 6.63 14.44 0.98
CA THR A 36 7.67 14.39 2.03
C THR A 36 8.59 13.18 1.91
N PHE A 37 8.33 12.29 0.94
CA PHE A 37 9.01 11.00 0.77
C PHE A 37 9.10 10.17 2.06
N ARG A 38 8.06 10.23 2.89
CA ARG A 38 7.98 9.53 4.18
C ARG A 38 6.80 8.56 4.18
N ARG A 39 7.00 7.40 4.82
CA ARG A 39 5.90 6.49 5.16
C ARG A 39 4.94 7.19 6.13
N LYS A 40 3.67 7.28 5.76
CA LYS A 40 2.58 7.78 6.59
C LYS A 40 2.06 6.70 7.53
N GLN A 41 1.89 5.50 6.99
CA GLN A 41 1.24 4.42 7.71
C GLN A 41 1.72 3.07 7.20
N ILE A 42 1.83 2.10 8.11
CA ILE A 42 2.06 0.70 7.79
C ILE A 42 0.85 -0.07 8.29
N ILE A 43 0.31 -0.91 7.43
CA ILE A 43 -0.83 -1.78 7.70
C ILE A 43 -0.29 -3.20 7.67
N PHE A 44 -0.38 -3.88 8.81
CA PHE A 44 -0.03 -5.28 8.93
C PHE A 44 -1.31 -6.12 8.87
N SER A 45 -1.31 -7.17 8.06
CA SER A 45 -2.42 -8.11 8.02
C SER A 45 -1.91 -9.50 7.74
N ASN A 46 -2.52 -10.53 8.33
CA ASN A 46 -2.10 -11.92 8.15
C ASN A 46 -2.62 -12.50 6.82
N THR A 47 -2.38 -11.77 5.73
CA THR A 47 -2.77 -12.13 4.37
C THR A 47 -1.68 -11.66 3.43
N LEU A 48 -1.42 -12.45 2.38
CA LEU A 48 -0.59 -11.99 1.27
C LEU A 48 -1.41 -11.00 0.44
N PHE A 49 -1.02 -9.74 0.41
CA PHE A 49 -1.69 -8.75 -0.42
C PHE A 49 -1.33 -8.99 -1.89
N ARG A 50 -2.33 -9.13 -2.77
CA ARG A 50 -2.12 -9.31 -4.21
C ARG A 50 -2.42 -8.05 -5.02
N CYS A 51 -3.47 -7.33 -4.65
CA CYS A 51 -3.86 -6.09 -5.32
C CYS A 51 -4.31 -5.06 -4.30
N ILE A 52 -4.08 -3.79 -4.64
CA ILE A 52 -4.58 -2.63 -3.90
C ILE A 52 -5.30 -1.69 -4.86
N CYS A 53 -6.39 -1.10 -4.39
CA CYS A 53 -7.15 -0.09 -5.10
C CYS A 53 -7.66 0.99 -4.13
N TYR A 54 -7.51 2.26 -4.49
CA TYR A 54 -8.11 3.40 -3.82
C TYR A 54 -9.58 3.47 -4.19
N HIS A 55 -10.42 3.67 -3.18
CA HIS A 55 -11.80 4.02 -3.42
C HIS A 55 -11.88 5.37 -4.18
N PRO A 56 -12.85 5.60 -5.08
CA PRO A 56 -12.95 6.85 -5.85
C PRO A 56 -13.05 8.13 -5.02
N THR A 57 -13.51 8.03 -3.78
CA THR A 57 -13.57 9.15 -2.82
C THR A 57 -12.26 9.33 -2.02
N GLU A 58 -11.27 8.47 -2.24
CA GLU A 58 -9.95 8.44 -1.58
C GLU A 58 -9.97 8.30 -0.05
N CYS A 59 -11.14 8.07 0.55
CA CYS A 59 -11.27 7.86 2.00
C CYS A 59 -10.81 6.48 2.45
N GLN A 60 -10.75 5.50 1.53
CA GLN A 60 -10.48 4.11 1.84
C GLN A 60 -9.57 3.47 0.80
N VAL A 61 -8.76 2.53 1.26
CA VAL A 61 -7.92 1.67 0.42
C VAL A 61 -8.49 0.25 0.54
N ILE A 62 -8.81 -0.34 -0.60
CA ILE A 62 -9.27 -1.72 -0.71
C ILE A 62 -8.05 -2.56 -1.06
N ALA A 63 -7.68 -3.48 -0.19
CA ALA A 63 -6.60 -4.41 -0.41
C ALA A 63 -7.18 -5.83 -0.50
N SER A 64 -6.90 -6.54 -1.60
CA SER A 64 -7.32 -7.93 -1.78
C SER A 64 -6.12 -8.85 -1.53
N GLY A 65 -6.33 -9.90 -0.76
CA GLY A 65 -5.30 -10.88 -0.44
C GLY A 65 -5.82 -12.31 -0.38
N THR A 66 -4.95 -13.25 -0.03
CA THR A 66 -5.31 -14.65 0.27
C THR A 66 -5.45 -14.91 1.75
N ASN A 67 -6.54 -15.59 2.11
CA ASN A 67 -6.65 -16.31 3.38
C ASN A 67 -5.65 -17.47 3.46
#